data_AF-A0A5K7YTL4-F1
#
_entry.id   AF-A0A5K7YTL4-F1
#
_cell.length_a   1.000
_cell.length_b   1.000
_cell.length_c   1.000
_cell.angle_alpha   90.00
_cell.angle_beta   90.00
_cell.angle_gamma   90.00
#
_symmetry.space_group_name_H-M   'P 1'
#
loop_
_entity.id
_entity.type
_entity.pdbx_description
1 polymer ?
#
loop_
_entity_poly.entity_id
_entity_poly.type
_entity_poly.pdbx_seq_one_letter_code
_entity_poly.pdbx_strand_id
1 'polypeptide(L)' 'MILDYTVISNHIHLLLADDGARNAIPDSIKLIAGRTGQEFNQRKKRKGEFWEDRCHATAIENAEHLF' A
#
# COMPACT_ATOMS: atom_id res chain seq x y z
N MET A 1 3.02 -5.23 8.63
CA MET A 1 3.68 -6.18 7.70
C MET A 1 2.85 -6.34 6.41
N ILE A 2 3.45 -6.57 5.23
CA ILE A 2 2.68 -6.91 4.01
C ILE A 2 2.39 -8.41 4.01
N LEU A 3 1.11 -8.78 3.90
CA LEU A 3 0.66 -10.17 3.81
C LEU A 3 0.45 -10.63 2.37
N ASP A 4 -0.11 -9.75 1.52
CA ASP A 4 -0.41 -10.05 0.13
C ASP A 4 -0.49 -8.78 -0.72
N TYR A 5 -0.37 -8.91 -2.03
CA TYR A 5 -0.53 -7.82 -2.99
C TYR A 5 -1.08 -8.28 -4.33
N THR A 6 -1.83 -7.40 -5.00
CA THR A 6 -2.27 -7.59 -6.38
C THR A 6 -2.01 -6.32 -7.18
N VAL A 7 -1.39 -6.47 -8.34
CA VAL A 7 -1.13 -5.37 -9.28
C VAL A 7 -2.04 -5.51 -10.48
N ILE A 8 -2.77 -4.45 -10.78
CA ILE A 8 -3.56 -4.34 -12.01
C ILE A 8 -3.21 -3.04 -12.73
N SER A 9 -3.68 -2.89 -13.96
CA SER A 9 -3.19 -1.86 -14.89
C SER A 9 -3.29 -0.43 -14.36
N ASN A 10 -4.29 -0.14 -13.52
CA ASN A 10 -4.58 1.21 -13.03
C ASN A 10 -4.49 1.37 -11.50
N HIS A 11 -4.40 0.29 -10.72
CA HIS A 11 -4.30 0.38 -9.26
C HIS A 11 -3.66 -0.87 -8.66
N ILE A 12 -3.36 -0.81 -7.36
CA ILE A 12 -2.83 -1.92 -6.58
C ILE A 12 -3.73 -2.18 -5.37
N HIS A 13 -3.82 -3.44 -4.97
CA HIS A 13 -4.43 -3.87 -3.71
C HIS A 13 -3.33 -4.40 -2.81
N LEU A 14 -3.37 -4.01 -1.53
CA LEU A 14 -2.40 -4.41 -0.51
C LEU A 14 -3.15 -4.99 0.68
N LEU A 15 -2.74 -6.17 1.11
CA LEU A 15 -3.15 -6.74 2.39
C LEU A 15 -2.03 -6.50 3.40
N LEU A 16 -2.34 -5.75 4.46
CA LEU A 16 -1.39 -5.36 5.50
C LEU A 16 -1.84 -5.93 6.83
N ALA A 17 -0.93 -6.58 7.56
CA ALA A 17 -1.11 -6.89 8.97
C ALA A 17 -0.72 -5.66 9.81
N ASP A 18 -1.63 -5.25 10.69
CA ASP A 18 -1.32 -4.36 11.79
C ASP A 18 -0.54 -5.13 12.86
N ASP A 19 0.59 -4.60 13.29
CA ASP A 19 1.41 -5.15 14.37
C ASP A 19 1.12 -4.49 15.72
N GLY A 20 0.06 -3.68 15.79
CA GLY A 20 -0.33 -2.94 16.99
C GLY A 20 0.48 -1.67 17.22
N ALA A 21 1.48 -1.38 16.35
CA ALA A 21 2.19 -0.12 16.42
C ALA A 21 1.32 1.02 15.87
N ARG A 22 1.23 2.10 16.64
CA ARG A 22 0.48 3.29 16.24
C ARG A 22 1.02 3.80 14.89
N ASN A 23 0.13 3.98 13.91
CA ASN A 23 0.42 4.46 12.55
C ASN A 23 1.16 3.49 11.62
N ALA A 24 1.33 2.20 11.99
CA ALA A 24 2.01 1.23 11.13
C ALA A 24 1.44 1.18 9.69
N ILE A 25 0.11 1.18 9.56
CA ILE A 25 -0.57 1.14 8.26
C ILE A 25 -0.36 2.44 7.46
N PRO A 26 -0.70 3.65 7.97
CA PRO A 26 -0.45 4.91 7.26
C PRO A 26 1.00 5.11 6.81
N ASP A 27 1.96 4.78 7.66
CA ASP A 27 3.39 4.99 7.36
C ASP A 27 3.90 3.97 6.33
N SER A 28 3.43 2.72 6.40
CA SER A 28 3.71 1.70 5.38
C SER A 28 3.19 2.13 4.01
N ILE A 29 1.95 2.61 3.94
CA ILE A 29 1.34 3.05 2.67
C ILE A 29 2.12 4.23 2.08
N LYS A 30 2.49 5.23 2.90
CA LYS A 30 3.30 6.37 2.44
C LYS A 30 4.63 5.93 1.85
N LEU A 31 5.32 5.01 2.52
CA LEU A 31 6.61 4.50 2.05
C LEU A 31 6.46 3.72 0.73
N ILE A 32 5.48 2.83 0.64
CA ILE A 32 5.21 2.03 -0.56
C ILE A 32 4.84 2.94 -1.73
N ALA A 33 3.92 3.88 -1.53
CA ALA A 33 3.47 4.81 -2.56
C ALA A 33 4.63 5.68 -3.06
N GLY A 34 5.41 6.25 -2.15
CA GLY A 34 6.56 7.10 -2.49
C GLY A 34 7.65 6.35 -3.25
N ARG A 35 8.07 5.18 -2.75
CA ARG A 35 9.12 4.37 -3.40
C ARG A 35 8.66 3.87 -4.76
N THR A 36 7.45 3.33 -4.87
CA THR A 36 6.94 2.83 -6.16
C THR A 36 6.89 3.94 -7.21
N GLY A 37 6.37 5.11 -6.85
CA GLY A 37 6.29 6.24 -7.78
C GLY A 37 7.66 6.78 -8.17
N GLN A 38 8.57 6.90 -7.20
CA GLN A 38 9.93 7.36 -7.44
C GLN A 38 10.69 6.41 -8.38
N GLU A 39 10.71 5.11 -8.09
CA GLU A 39 11.42 4.10 -8.90
C GLU A 39 10.84 4.01 -10.32
N PHE A 40 9.51 4.04 -10.45
CA PHE A 40 8.87 4.02 -11.77
C PHE A 40 9.20 5.27 -12.58
N ASN A 41 9.08 6.46 -11.99
CA ASN A 41 9.33 7.71 -12.68
C ASN A 41 10.79 7.83 -13.11
N GLN A 42 11.74 7.41 -12.26
CA GLN A 42 13.16 7.36 -12.63
C GLN A 42 13.40 6.39 -13.79
N ARG A 43 12.88 5.16 -13.69
CA ARG A 43 13.02 4.13 -14.75
C ARG A 43 12.43 4.58 -16.09
N LYS A 44 11.32 5.31 -16.08
CA LYS A 44 10.60 5.75 -17.28
C LYS A 44 10.92 7.19 -17.71
N LYS A 45 11.83 7.87 -17.01
CA LYS A 45 12.15 9.30 -17.23
C LYS A 45 10.90 10.21 -17.22
N ARG A 46 9.90 9.87 -16.40
CA ARG A 46 8.68 10.66 -16.23
C ARG A 46 8.87 11.70 -15.13
N LYS A 47 8.14 12.81 -15.25
CA LYS A 47 8.05 13.86 -14.23
C LYS A 47 6.58 13.96 -13.76
N GLY A 48 6.39 14.37 -12.52
CA GLY A 48 5.05 14.56 -11.94
C GLY A 48 4.61 13.40 -11.03
N GLU A 49 3.37 13.47 -10.59
CA GLU A 49 2.76 12.49 -9.69
C GLU A 49 2.59 11.14 -10.40
N PHE A 50 2.91 10.06 -9.68
CA PHE A 50 2.72 8.70 -10.17
C PHE A 50 1.33 8.15 -9.80
N TRP A 51 0.83 8.52 -8.62
CA TRP A 51 -0.50 8.17 -8.13
C TRP A 51 -1.40 9.40 -8.20
N GLU A 52 -2.63 9.24 -8.69
CA GLU A 52 -3.58 10.36 -8.86
C GLU A 52 -4.61 10.47 -7.72
N ASP A 53 -4.82 9.41 -6.93
CA ASP A 53 -5.89 9.36 -5.91
C ASP A 53 -5.40 8.89 -4.53
N ARG A 54 -6.23 9.11 -3.51
CA ARG A 54 -6.01 8.71 -2.12
C ARG A 54 -6.14 7.20 -1.95
N CYS A 55 -5.41 6.69 -0.97
CA CYS A 55 -5.57 5.30 -0.54
C CYS A 55 -6.94 5.11 0.14
N HIS A 56 -7.67 4.07 -0.27
CA HIS A 56 -8.84 3.55 0.42
C HIS A 56 -8.44 2.29 1.19
N ALA A 57 -8.78 2.23 2.48
CA ALA A 57 -8.44 1.11 3.35
C ALA A 57 -9.67 0.63 4.12
N THR A 58 -9.83 -0.68 4.22
CA THR A 58 -10.89 -1.33 4.99
C THR A 58 -10.22 -2.29 5.96
N ALA A 59 -10.50 -2.15 7.26
CA ALA A 59 -10.04 -3.10 8.26
C ALA A 59 -10.79 -4.43 8.09
N ILE A 60 -10.07 -5.53 8.18
CA ILE A 60 -10.62 -6.90 8.14
C ILE A 60 -10.17 -7.58 9.43
N GLU A 61 -11.10 -8.25 10.10
CA GLU A 61 -10.84 -8.97 11.34
C GLU A 61 -9.88 -10.15 11.11
N ASN A 62 -9.02 -10.43 12.10
CA ASN A 62 -8.28 -11.67 12.13
C ASN A 62 -9.26 -12.82 12.46
N ALA A 63 -9.11 -13.99 11.84
CA ALA A 63 -10.02 -15.11 12.03
C ALA A 63 -9.93 -15.79 13.42
N GLU A 64 -9.45 -15.08 14.45
CA GLU A 64 -9.28 -15.61 15.82
C GLU A 64 -10.60 -16.03 16.47
N HIS A 65 -11.74 -15.55 15.95
CA HIS A 65 -13.07 -15.86 16.43
C HIS A 65 -13.67 -17.18 15.90
N LEU A 66 -12.95 -17.93 15.05
CA LEU A 66 -13.42 -19.18 14.45
C LEU A 66 -12.96 -20.45 15.22
N PHE A 67 -12.48 -20.31 16.45
CA PHE A 67 -11.97 -21.40 17.30
C PHE A 67 -12.72 -21.52 18.63
#